data_AF-A0A4U1ZIV9-F1
#
_entry.id   AF-A0A4U1ZIV9-F1
#
_cell.length_a   1.000
_cell.length_b   1.000
_cell.length_c   1.000
_cell.angle_alpha   90.00
_cell.angle_beta   90.00
_cell.angle_gamma   90.00
#
_symmetry.space_group_name_H-M   'P 1'
#
loop_
_entity.id
_entity.type
_entity.pdbx_description
1 polymer ?
#
loop_
_entity_poly.entity_id
_entity_poly.type
_entity_poly.pdbx_seq_one_letter_code
_entity_poly.pdbx_strand_id
1 'polypeptide(L)'
;MIRFDPIKNRIYNDERSIKIGYRETCVLELLLKNSPEIVSKQDIISFAWGSEFIGDTSLAKCISLLRQGFVKLGIRETPIVTVPKVGYRLIDECVFIDSQPQREATILFNPVRDQIPLDHSSIAASIPDDHKPESKSSLPAAQQVSLYKNRLCYFTTACLLMASALLAFAKINDETLSDLTPVNRLSEQWVGQIQVLQDPEMVLSPELEAILYKHQCDCVAYISDEPDYSELSILNKATRQSVNIFYTATQLDQASAEIALFLERGQL
;
A
#
# COMPACT_ATOMS: atom_id res chain seq x y z
N MET A 1 23.27 15.45 10.33
CA MET A 1 21.81 15.69 10.38
C MET A 1 21.16 14.94 9.22
N ILE A 2 19.94 14.42 9.33
CA ILE A 2 19.21 13.89 8.16
C ILE A 2 18.25 14.96 7.66
N ARG A 3 18.25 15.20 6.34
CA ARG A 3 17.33 16.09 5.66
C ARG A 3 16.48 15.30 4.68
N PHE A 4 15.22 15.69 4.55
CA PHE A 4 14.24 15.10 3.64
C PHE A 4 13.68 16.19 2.73
N ASP A 5 13.77 15.94 1.43
CA ASP A 5 13.25 16.80 0.37
C ASP A 5 12.10 16.04 -0.32
N PRO A 6 10.83 16.37 0.02
CA PRO A 6 9.68 15.65 -0.51
C PRO A 6 9.46 15.93 -2.00
N ILE A 7 9.86 17.10 -2.50
CA ILE A 7 9.66 17.49 -3.90
C ILE A 7 10.60 16.68 -4.81
N LYS A 8 11.86 16.48 -4.40
CA LYS A 8 12.84 15.69 -5.16
C LYS A 8 12.89 14.23 -4.75
N ASN A 9 11.97 13.77 -3.91
CA ASN A 9 11.85 12.40 -3.41
C ASN A 9 13.20 11.85 -2.91
N ARG A 10 13.85 12.52 -1.96
CA ARG A 10 15.18 12.12 -1.46
C ARG A 10 15.38 12.37 0.03
N ILE A 11 16.10 11.45 0.66
CA ILE A 11 16.68 11.63 2.00
C ILE A 11 18.19 11.76 1.87
N TYR A 12 18.79 12.70 2.59
CA TYR A 12 20.20 13.01 2.46
C TYR A 12 20.80 13.51 3.78
N ASN A 13 22.12 13.44 3.87
CA ASN A 13 22.92 14.10 4.89
C ASN A 13 24.04 14.89 4.20
N ASP A 14 25.01 15.38 4.95
CA ASP A 14 26.08 16.22 4.41
C ASP A 14 27.11 15.43 3.56
N GLU A 15 27.05 14.09 3.54
CA GLU A 15 27.94 13.19 2.78
C GLU A 15 27.26 12.47 1.59
N ARG A 16 25.96 12.14 1.71
CA ARG A 16 25.25 11.22 0.81
C ARG A 16 23.81 11.66 0.57
N SER A 17 23.30 11.37 -0.63
CA SER A 17 21.90 11.58 -1.02
C SER A 17 21.33 10.28 -1.60
N ILE A 18 20.19 9.85 -1.08
CA ILE A 18 19.47 8.63 -1.50
C ILE A 18 18.11 9.04 -2.05
N LYS A 19 17.86 8.75 -3.34
CA LYS A 19 16.52 8.87 -3.93
C LYS A 19 15.61 7.78 -3.36
N ILE A 20 14.39 8.15 -3.02
CA ILE A 20 13.30 7.25 -2.60
C ILE A 20 12.16 7.34 -3.62
N GLY A 21 11.23 6.39 -3.59
CA GLY A 21 10.05 6.43 -4.45
C GLY A 21 8.97 7.37 -3.93
N TYR A 22 7.95 7.63 -4.75
CA TYR A 22 6.85 8.53 -4.41
C TYR A 22 6.06 8.05 -3.18
N ARG A 23 5.73 6.76 -3.10
CA ARG A 23 4.97 6.22 -1.95
C ARG A 23 5.82 6.25 -0.67
N GLU A 24 7.14 6.00 -0.77
CA GLU A 24 8.09 6.19 0.33
C GLU A 24 8.12 7.64 0.83
N THR A 25 8.12 8.61 -0.09
CA THR A 25 8.00 10.05 0.25
C THR A 25 6.72 10.33 1.02
N CYS A 26 5.55 9.90 0.52
CA CYS A 26 4.27 10.13 1.20
C CYS A 26 4.22 9.48 2.59
N VAL A 27 4.71 8.25 2.74
CA VAL A 27 4.78 7.56 4.03
C VAL A 27 5.71 8.30 5.00
N LEU A 28 6.90 8.71 4.56
CA LEU A 28 7.84 9.43 5.41
C LEU A 28 7.32 10.82 5.81
N GLU A 29 6.67 11.52 4.88
CA GLU A 29 6.04 12.83 5.14
C GLU A 29 4.94 12.73 6.20
N LEU A 30 4.07 11.71 6.12
CA LEU A 30 3.03 11.50 7.13
C LEU A 30 3.62 11.14 8.50
N LEU A 31 4.63 10.26 8.53
CA LEU A 31 5.31 9.87 9.79
C LEU A 31 6.08 11.05 10.41
N LEU A 32 6.58 11.98 9.60
CA LEU A 32 7.18 13.24 10.07
C LEU A 32 6.13 14.19 10.65
N LYS A 33 5.03 14.43 9.93
CA LYS A 33 3.94 15.32 10.36
C LYS A 33 3.30 14.92 11.68
N ASN A 34 3.32 13.62 12.00
CA ASN A 34 2.76 13.07 13.23
C ASN A 34 3.85 12.62 14.23
N SER A 35 5.14 12.90 13.99
CA SER A 35 6.21 12.53 14.93
C SER A 35 6.04 13.26 16.26
N PRO A 36 6.24 12.62 17.43
CA PRO A 36 6.65 11.23 17.66
C PRO A 36 5.48 10.22 17.86
N GLU A 37 4.24 10.62 17.55
CA GLU A 37 3.03 9.82 17.74
C GLU A 37 2.93 8.62 16.77
N ILE A 38 1.98 7.72 17.05
CA ILE A 38 1.80 6.48 16.32
C ILE A 38 0.73 6.67 15.25
N VAL A 39 1.10 6.49 13.99
CA VAL A 39 0.16 6.50 12.86
C VAL A 39 -0.28 5.07 12.58
N SER A 40 -1.58 4.82 12.44
CA SER A 40 -2.10 3.48 12.18
C SER A 40 -1.76 3.01 10.77
N LYS A 41 -1.69 1.70 10.54
CA LYS A 41 -1.48 1.15 9.19
C LYS A 41 -2.51 1.67 8.18
N GLN A 42 -3.77 1.77 8.59
CA GLN A 42 -4.87 2.15 7.71
C GLN A 42 -4.76 3.61 7.29
N ASP A 43 -4.38 4.50 8.21
CA ASP A 43 -4.20 5.93 7.91
C ASP A 43 -2.98 6.14 6.99
N ILE A 44 -1.89 5.39 7.20
CA ILE A 44 -0.72 5.44 6.31
C ILE A 44 -1.08 4.94 4.91
N ILE A 45 -1.83 3.84 4.80
CA ILE A 45 -2.29 3.30 3.50
C ILE A 45 -3.21 4.32 2.81
N SER A 46 -4.21 4.85 3.53
CA SER A 46 -5.16 5.81 2.96
C SER A 46 -4.51 7.13 2.55
N PHE A 47 -3.51 7.63 3.29
CA PHE A 47 -2.78 8.84 2.92
C PHE A 47 -1.86 8.62 1.71
N ALA A 48 -1.02 7.58 1.74
CA ALA A 48 0.01 7.38 0.72
C ALA A 48 -0.50 6.71 -0.56
N TRP A 49 -1.62 5.97 -0.50
CA TRP A 49 -2.24 5.28 -1.64
C TRP A 49 -3.71 5.70 -1.93
N GLY A 50 -4.31 6.59 -1.14
CA GLY A 50 -5.64 7.13 -1.42
C GLY A 50 -6.74 6.08 -1.24
N SER A 51 -7.53 5.87 -2.30
CA SER A 51 -8.65 4.92 -2.34
C SER A 51 -8.27 3.52 -2.88
N GLU A 52 -6.99 3.27 -3.18
CA GLU A 52 -6.53 1.95 -3.63
C GLU A 52 -6.61 0.93 -2.46
N PHE A 53 -7.33 -0.18 -2.66
CA PHE A 53 -7.39 -1.25 -1.65
C PHE A 53 -6.09 -2.07 -1.70
N ILE A 54 -5.23 -1.85 -0.71
CA ILE A 54 -3.87 -2.42 -0.67
C ILE A 54 -3.62 -3.15 0.64
N GLY A 55 -3.02 -4.33 0.53
CA GLY A 55 -2.63 -5.14 1.68
C GLY A 55 -1.42 -4.59 2.44
N ASP A 56 -1.34 -4.93 3.72
CA ASP A 56 -0.23 -4.65 4.65
C ASP A 56 1.18 -4.91 4.09
N THR A 57 1.31 -5.81 3.12
CA THR A 57 2.58 -6.19 2.47
C THR A 57 3.24 -5.03 1.74
N SER A 58 2.47 -4.19 1.05
CA SER A 58 3.00 -3.02 0.32
C SER A 58 3.50 -1.94 1.28
N LEU A 59 2.75 -1.69 2.38
CA LEU A 59 3.21 -0.81 3.45
C LEU A 59 4.49 -1.34 4.11
N ALA A 60 4.55 -2.64 4.40
CA ALA A 60 5.74 -3.27 4.97
C ALA A 60 6.97 -3.17 4.03
N LYS A 61 6.78 -3.31 2.71
CA LYS A 61 7.83 -3.11 1.71
C LYS A 61 8.32 -1.65 1.69
N CYS A 62 7.40 -0.69 1.65
CA CYS A 62 7.70 0.75 1.68
C CYS A 62 8.50 1.15 2.93
N ILE A 63 8.08 0.71 4.13
CA ILE A 63 8.80 0.93 5.39
C ILE A 63 10.19 0.27 5.35
N SER A 64 10.32 -0.91 4.73
CA SER A 64 11.61 -1.59 4.59
C SER A 64 12.58 -0.84 3.67
N LEU A 65 12.09 -0.24 2.57
CA LEU A 65 12.88 0.58 1.66
C LEU A 65 13.34 1.89 2.32
N LEU A 66 12.45 2.57 3.06
CA LEU A 66 12.81 3.73 3.87
C LEU A 66 13.91 3.40 4.89
N ARG A 67 13.76 2.30 5.63
CA ARG A 67 14.76 1.79 6.58
C ARG A 67 16.12 1.52 5.90
N GLN A 68 16.13 0.86 4.75
CA GLN A 68 17.36 0.66 3.97
C GLN A 68 17.98 1.99 3.50
N GLY A 69 17.16 2.97 3.14
CA GLY A 69 17.62 4.32 2.79
C GLY A 69 18.37 4.99 3.94
N PHE A 70 17.83 4.95 5.16
CA PHE A 70 18.51 5.44 6.37
C PHE A 70 19.82 4.69 6.66
N VAL A 71 19.86 3.37 6.50
CA VAL A 71 21.10 2.59 6.65
C VAL A 71 22.15 2.98 5.59
N LYS A 72 21.75 3.24 4.33
CA LYS A 72 22.64 3.71 3.26
C LYS A 72 23.22 5.11 3.54
N LEU A 73 22.52 5.95 4.31
CA LEU A 73 23.03 7.22 4.86
C LEU A 73 23.98 7.05 6.06
N GLY A 74 24.33 5.82 6.45
CA GLY A 74 25.29 5.53 7.52
C GLY A 74 24.68 5.38 8.93
N ILE A 75 23.34 5.30 9.02
CA ILE A 75 22.63 5.25 10.29
C ILE A 75 22.50 3.80 10.77
N ARG A 76 22.94 3.55 12.01
CA ARG A 76 22.92 2.19 12.60
C ARG A 76 21.52 1.74 13.02
N GLU A 77 20.72 2.65 13.56
CA GLU A 77 19.36 2.39 14.03
C GLU A 77 18.38 3.31 13.29
N THR A 78 17.40 2.72 12.59
CA THR A 78 16.50 3.49 11.73
C THR A 78 15.45 4.24 12.56
N PRO A 79 15.16 5.52 12.27
CA PRO A 79 14.23 6.31 13.07
C PRO A 79 12.77 5.84 13.00
N ILE A 80 12.41 4.99 12.03
CA ILE A 80 11.06 4.42 11.91
C ILE A 80 10.92 3.18 12.81
N VAL A 81 10.11 3.30 13.85
CA VAL A 81 9.78 2.22 14.81
C VAL A 81 8.45 1.56 14.42
N THR A 82 8.40 0.23 14.45
CA THR A 82 7.16 -0.54 14.30
C THR A 82 6.46 -0.66 15.65
N VAL A 83 5.17 -0.35 15.70
CA VAL A 83 4.30 -0.66 16.85
C VAL A 83 3.43 -1.87 16.50
N PRO A 84 3.68 -3.05 17.10
CA PRO A 84 3.01 -4.29 16.74
C PRO A 84 1.48 -4.16 16.76
N LYS A 85 0.82 -4.67 15.71
CA LYS A 85 -0.64 -4.64 15.49
C LYS A 85 -1.27 -3.24 15.33
N VAL A 86 -0.53 -2.14 15.51
CA VAL A 86 -1.07 -0.77 15.40
C VAL A 86 -0.59 -0.09 14.11
N GLY A 87 0.72 0.03 13.92
CA GLY A 87 1.28 0.84 12.84
C GLY A 87 2.74 1.20 13.06
N TYR A 88 3.09 2.45 12.76
CA TYR A 88 4.46 2.93 12.75
C TYR A 88 4.55 4.34 13.35
N ARG A 89 5.71 4.68 13.91
CA ARG A 89 6.04 6.03 14.37
C ARG A 89 7.46 6.40 13.97
N LEU A 90 7.72 7.69 13.79
CA LEU A 90 9.08 8.20 13.71
C LEU A 90 9.56 8.55 15.13
N ILE A 91 10.84 8.31 15.42
CA ILE A 91 11.50 8.90 16.59
C ILE A 91 11.86 10.35 16.24
N ASP A 92 11.59 11.25 17.19
CA ASP A 92 11.83 12.68 17.07
C ASP A 92 13.31 13.03 16.83
N GLU A 93 13.57 14.28 16.43
CA GLU A 93 14.90 14.91 16.27
C GLU A 93 15.87 14.26 15.26
N CYS A 94 15.44 13.21 14.53
CA CYS A 94 16.32 12.50 13.60
C CYS A 94 16.29 13.04 12.17
N VAL A 95 15.12 13.47 11.67
CA VAL A 95 14.87 13.81 10.26
C VAL A 95 14.16 15.16 10.16
N PHE A 96 14.71 16.06 9.33
CA PHE A 96 14.18 17.41 9.14
C PHE A 96 13.69 17.61 7.70
N ILE A 97 12.54 18.26 7.52
CA ILE A 97 12.02 18.62 6.20
C ILE A 97 12.79 19.85 5.68
N ASP A 98 13.41 19.76 4.50
CA ASP A 98 14.06 20.91 3.84
C ASP A 98 13.03 21.75 3.09
N SER A 99 12.14 22.40 3.84
CA SER A 99 11.25 23.42 3.30
C SER A 99 12.00 24.74 3.12
N GLN A 100 12.33 25.07 1.87
CA GLN A 100 12.82 26.40 1.48
C GLN A 100 11.83 27.51 1.94
N PRO A 101 12.28 28.57 2.63
CA PRO A 101 11.39 29.56 3.21
C PRO A 101 11.02 30.70 2.25
N GLN A 102 9.86 30.59 1.58
CA GLN A 102 9.14 31.72 0.94
C GLN A 102 7.62 31.42 0.99
N ARG A 103 6.71 32.28 1.46
CA ARG A 103 6.81 33.68 1.96
C ARG A 103 6.05 33.84 3.28
N GLU A 104 6.48 34.80 4.08
CA GLU A 104 5.66 35.37 5.14
C GLU A 104 4.40 36.02 4.56
N ALA A 105 3.24 35.67 5.11
CA ALA A 105 2.01 36.45 5.01
C ALA A 105 1.31 36.39 6.37
N THR A 106 1.81 37.19 7.31
CA THR A 106 1.21 37.38 8.62
C THR A 106 -0.22 37.91 8.49
N ILE A 107 -1.22 37.09 8.81
CA ILE A 107 -2.49 37.58 9.35
C ILE A 107 -2.71 36.93 10.71
N LEU A 108 -2.54 37.75 11.74
CA LEU A 108 -2.85 37.47 13.13
C LEU A 108 -4.38 37.50 13.35
N PHE A 109 -4.80 37.03 14.53
CA PHE A 109 -6.14 37.09 15.13
C PHE A 109 -7.13 35.98 14.72
N ASN A 110 -7.86 35.34 15.64
CA ASN A 110 -7.60 35.01 17.05
C ASN A 110 -8.64 33.95 17.45
N PRO A 111 -8.32 32.92 18.27
CA PRO A 111 -9.32 31.93 18.66
C PRO A 111 -10.26 32.48 19.73
N VAL A 112 -11.54 32.64 19.40
CA VAL A 112 -12.58 32.89 20.42
C VAL A 112 -12.81 31.59 21.19
N ARG A 113 -12.37 31.61 22.44
CA ARG A 113 -12.69 30.60 23.45
C ARG A 113 -13.90 31.11 24.22
N ASP A 114 -14.94 30.29 24.32
CA ASP A 114 -15.90 30.39 25.41
C ASP A 114 -16.11 29.00 26.04
N GLN A 115 -16.37 29.01 27.34
CA GLN A 115 -16.35 27.84 28.21
C GLN A 115 -17.50 27.93 29.22
N ILE A 116 -18.17 26.79 29.45
CA ILE A 116 -18.86 26.42 30.73
C ILE A 116 -20.20 27.19 30.95
N PRO A 117 -21.21 26.66 31.70
CA PRO A 117 -21.29 25.39 32.45
C PRO A 117 -22.41 24.42 32.04
N LEU A 118 -22.35 23.20 32.61
CA LEU A 118 -23.52 22.36 32.86
C LEU A 118 -24.32 22.92 34.05
N ASP A 119 -25.66 22.84 34.00
CA ASP A 119 -26.49 22.89 35.20
C ASP A 119 -27.40 21.67 35.29
N HIS A 120 -27.26 20.93 36.39
CA HIS A 120 -28.23 19.92 36.83
C HIS A 120 -29.23 20.59 37.77
N SER A 121 -30.52 20.55 37.46
CA SER A 121 -31.55 20.70 38.49
C SER A 121 -32.73 19.77 38.22
N SER A 122 -33.16 19.11 39.29
CA SER A 122 -34.24 18.13 39.35
C SER A 122 -35.40 18.66 40.20
N ILE A 123 -36.46 17.84 40.35
CA ILE A 123 -37.44 17.77 41.46
C ILE A 123 -38.93 18.10 41.13
N ALA A 124 -39.80 17.17 41.58
CA ALA A 124 -41.25 17.24 41.89
C ALA A 124 -42.25 17.53 40.73
N ALA A 125 -43.16 16.60 40.37
CA ALA A 125 -44.38 16.07 41.04
C ALA A 125 -45.64 16.92 40.73
N SER A 126 -46.76 16.39 40.21
CA SER A 126 -47.79 15.52 40.85
C SER A 126 -48.73 14.95 39.74
N ILE A 127 -49.21 13.69 39.67
CA ILE A 127 -50.29 12.98 40.44
C ILE A 127 -51.69 13.64 40.27
N PRO A 128 -52.86 12.93 40.08
CA PRO A 128 -53.17 11.53 39.68
C PRO A 128 -54.29 11.36 38.60
N ASP A 129 -54.58 10.11 38.17
CA ASP A 129 -55.90 9.41 38.20
C ASP A 129 -55.74 8.04 37.48
N ASP A 130 -55.83 6.89 38.16
CA ASP A 130 -57.01 6.15 38.68
C ASP A 130 -57.74 5.28 37.63
N HIS A 131 -57.40 3.97 37.58
CA HIS A 131 -58.34 2.89 37.92
C HIS A 131 -57.75 1.47 37.78
N LYS A 132 -58.10 0.62 38.77
CA LYS A 132 -57.97 -0.85 38.86
C LYS A 132 -59.26 -1.50 38.27
N PRO A 133 -59.50 -2.84 38.20
CA PRO A 133 -58.66 -4.02 38.53
C PRO A 133 -58.76 -5.16 37.44
N GLU A 134 -58.51 -6.47 37.61
CA GLU A 134 -57.97 -7.37 38.66
C GLU A 134 -57.46 -8.69 37.99
N SER A 135 -56.85 -9.61 38.76
CA SER A 135 -56.70 -11.06 38.45
C SER A 135 -55.64 -11.43 37.37
N LYS A 136 -54.81 -12.50 37.49
CA LYS A 136 -54.76 -13.65 38.43
C LYS A 136 -53.36 -14.31 38.47
N SER A 137 -52.97 -14.80 39.66
CA SER A 137 -52.10 -15.97 39.99
C SER A 137 -50.86 -16.34 39.15
N SER A 138 -49.73 -16.52 39.84
CA SER A 138 -48.37 -16.84 39.36
C SER A 138 -47.94 -18.31 39.50
N LEU A 139 -46.97 -18.74 38.64
CA LEU A 139 -45.77 -19.59 38.88
C LEU A 139 -45.43 -20.48 37.65
N PRO A 140 -44.15 -20.85 37.37
CA PRO A 140 -42.88 -20.17 37.64
C PRO A 140 -42.03 -19.96 36.34
N ALA A 141 -41.45 -18.78 36.16
CA ALA A 141 -40.76 -18.40 34.90
C ALA A 141 -39.37 -19.05 34.64
N ALA A 142 -38.84 -19.85 35.57
CA ALA A 142 -37.43 -20.27 35.56
C ALA A 142 -37.05 -21.33 34.50
N GLN A 143 -37.99 -22.19 34.06
CA GLN A 143 -37.68 -23.30 33.14
C GLN A 143 -37.69 -22.91 31.65
N GLN A 144 -38.44 -21.88 31.24
CA GLN A 144 -38.59 -21.53 29.82
C GLN A 144 -37.35 -20.83 29.23
N VAL A 145 -36.55 -20.14 30.05
CA VAL A 145 -35.39 -19.36 29.58
C VAL A 145 -34.28 -20.24 29.00
N SER A 146 -34.10 -21.47 29.51
CA SER A 146 -33.06 -22.41 29.04
C SER A 146 -33.33 -22.93 27.62
N LEU A 147 -34.59 -23.24 27.31
CA LEU A 147 -34.98 -23.80 26.01
C LEU A 147 -34.85 -22.78 24.87
N TYR A 148 -35.16 -21.51 25.14
CA TYR A 148 -35.06 -20.45 24.13
C TYR A 148 -33.59 -20.06 23.85
N LYS A 149 -32.74 -20.02 24.88
CA LYS A 149 -31.28 -19.83 24.71
C LYS A 149 -30.66 -20.94 23.85
N ASN A 150 -31.00 -22.20 24.10
CA ASN A 150 -30.48 -23.30 23.29
C ASN A 150 -30.95 -23.21 21.83
N ARG A 151 -32.23 -22.90 21.58
CA ARG A 151 -32.73 -22.69 20.20
C ARG A 151 -32.04 -21.52 19.49
N LEU A 152 -31.79 -20.41 20.18
CA LEU A 152 -31.05 -19.28 19.62
C LEU A 152 -29.60 -19.66 19.31
N CYS A 153 -28.92 -20.39 20.21
CA CYS A 153 -27.59 -20.93 19.95
C CYS A 153 -27.59 -21.83 18.69
N TYR A 154 -28.49 -22.81 18.59
CA TYR A 154 -28.59 -23.67 17.41
C TYR A 154 -28.84 -22.89 16.11
N PHE A 155 -29.68 -21.86 16.16
CA PHE A 155 -29.92 -20.99 15.01
C PHE A 155 -28.64 -20.21 14.61
N THR A 156 -27.95 -19.59 15.58
CA THR A 156 -26.68 -18.90 15.30
C THR A 156 -25.59 -19.83 14.76
N THR A 157 -25.46 -21.05 15.29
CA THR A 157 -24.51 -22.04 14.75
C THR A 157 -24.90 -22.49 13.34
N ALA A 158 -26.19 -22.65 13.04
CA ALA A 158 -26.65 -22.99 11.70
C ALA A 158 -26.36 -21.86 10.71
N CYS A 159 -26.61 -20.60 11.08
CA CYS A 159 -26.27 -19.43 10.26
C CYS A 159 -24.76 -19.31 10.02
N LEU A 160 -23.92 -19.53 11.05
CA LEU A 160 -22.47 -19.51 10.91
C LEU A 160 -21.95 -20.65 10.02
N LEU A 161 -22.49 -21.86 10.15
CA LEU A 161 -22.15 -22.98 9.27
C LEU A 161 -22.59 -22.71 7.83
N MET A 162 -23.81 -22.22 7.62
CA MET A 162 -24.32 -21.81 6.30
C MET A 162 -23.44 -20.74 5.65
N ALA A 163 -23.06 -19.69 6.41
CA ALA A 163 -22.16 -18.65 5.93
C ALA A 163 -20.75 -19.18 5.62
N SER A 164 -20.21 -20.10 6.45
CA SER A 164 -18.91 -20.73 6.19
C SER A 164 -18.93 -21.61 4.94
N ALA A 165 -20.02 -22.33 4.69
CA ALA A 165 -20.22 -23.15 3.49
C ALA A 165 -20.38 -22.27 2.24
N LEU A 166 -21.10 -21.15 2.33
CA LEU A 166 -21.20 -20.16 1.27
C LEU A 166 -19.85 -19.49 0.97
N LEU A 167 -19.04 -19.17 1.98
CA LEU A 167 -17.69 -18.63 1.79
C LEU A 167 -16.71 -19.68 1.21
N ALA A 168 -16.82 -20.95 1.59
CA ALA A 168 -16.04 -22.02 0.99
C ALA A 168 -16.44 -22.26 -0.48
N PHE A 169 -17.75 -22.30 -0.77
CA PHE A 169 -18.27 -22.44 -2.12
C PHE A 169 -17.93 -21.23 -2.99
N ALA A 170 -18.05 -20.01 -2.44
CA ALA A 170 -17.58 -18.79 -3.08
C ALA A 170 -16.09 -18.92 -3.41
N LYS A 171 -15.23 -19.25 -2.43
CA LYS A 171 -13.78 -19.39 -2.64
C LYS A 171 -13.40 -20.47 -3.68
N ILE A 172 -14.13 -21.58 -3.74
CA ILE A 172 -13.94 -22.64 -4.74
C ILE A 172 -14.33 -22.15 -6.15
N ASN A 173 -15.29 -21.24 -6.25
CA ASN A 173 -15.71 -20.61 -7.50
C ASN A 173 -15.01 -19.26 -7.79
N ASP A 174 -14.27 -18.69 -6.83
CA ASP A 174 -13.50 -17.45 -6.95
C ASP A 174 -12.17 -17.72 -7.69
N GLU A 175 -11.66 -18.96 -7.59
CA GLU A 175 -10.51 -19.44 -8.38
C GLU A 175 -10.77 -19.34 -9.90
N THR A 176 -12.04 -19.28 -10.32
CA THR A 176 -12.46 -18.96 -11.70
C THR A 176 -12.97 -17.53 -11.91
N LEU A 177 -13.15 -16.72 -10.86
CA LEU A 177 -13.63 -15.34 -10.99
C LEU A 177 -12.48 -14.31 -11.10
N SER A 178 -11.29 -14.64 -10.59
CA SER A 178 -10.08 -13.82 -10.77
C SER A 178 -9.56 -13.73 -12.22
N ASP A 179 -10.17 -14.46 -13.16
CA ASP A 179 -9.82 -14.45 -14.59
C ASP A 179 -10.81 -13.61 -15.46
N LEU A 180 -11.77 -12.91 -14.82
CA LEU A 180 -12.88 -12.21 -15.50
C LEU A 180 -12.75 -10.67 -15.60
N THR A 181 -11.52 -10.14 -15.61
CA THR A 181 -11.23 -8.81 -16.17
C THR A 181 -10.02 -8.87 -17.12
N PRO A 182 -10.21 -9.06 -18.44
CA PRO A 182 -9.13 -9.22 -19.41
C PRO A 182 -8.44 -7.91 -19.81
N VAL A 183 -8.48 -6.88 -18.95
CA VAL A 183 -8.07 -5.50 -19.29
C VAL A 183 -6.54 -5.33 -19.33
N ASN A 184 -5.78 -6.17 -18.61
CA ASN A 184 -4.31 -6.10 -18.53
C ASN A 184 -3.63 -7.41 -18.97
N ARG A 185 -4.15 -8.13 -19.97
CA ARG A 185 -3.40 -9.23 -20.58
C ARG A 185 -2.36 -8.65 -21.52
N LEU A 186 -1.10 -8.56 -21.06
CA LEU A 186 0.06 -8.30 -21.92
C LEU A 186 0.04 -9.28 -23.10
N SER A 187 0.38 -8.79 -24.29
CA SER A 187 0.62 -9.65 -25.43
C SER A 187 1.94 -10.40 -25.23
N GLU A 188 1.94 -11.69 -25.58
CA GLU A 188 3.14 -12.53 -25.57
C GLU A 188 3.51 -12.88 -27.01
N GLN A 189 4.77 -12.65 -27.36
CA GLN A 189 5.37 -13.10 -28.61
C GLN A 189 6.79 -13.63 -28.38
N TRP A 190 7.37 -14.32 -29.36
CA TRP A 190 8.68 -14.96 -29.23
C TRP A 190 9.64 -14.46 -30.30
N VAL A 191 10.76 -13.88 -29.89
CA VAL A 191 11.85 -13.46 -30.78
C VAL A 191 12.99 -14.47 -30.65
N GLY A 192 12.84 -15.59 -31.37
CA GLY A 192 13.71 -16.75 -31.21
C GLY A 192 13.48 -17.46 -29.87
N GLN A 193 14.47 -17.39 -28.97
CA GLN A 193 14.44 -17.96 -27.63
C GLN A 193 13.97 -16.97 -26.55
N ILE A 194 13.86 -15.69 -26.89
CA ILE A 194 13.41 -14.65 -25.96
C ILE A 194 11.89 -14.58 -25.99
N GLN A 195 11.28 -14.76 -24.81
CA GLN A 195 9.85 -14.54 -24.57
C GLN A 195 9.62 -13.05 -24.35
N VAL A 196 8.92 -12.38 -25.25
CA VAL A 196 8.65 -10.93 -25.19
C VAL A 196 7.22 -10.70 -24.71
N LEU A 197 7.10 -9.85 -23.69
CA LEU A 197 5.85 -9.38 -23.11
C LEU A 197 5.72 -7.87 -23.34
N GLN A 198 4.60 -7.42 -23.90
CA GLN A 198 4.37 -6.00 -24.20
C GLN A 198 2.88 -5.66 -24.13
N ASP A 199 2.51 -4.39 -24.27
CA ASP A 199 1.10 -4.01 -24.40
C ASP A 199 0.48 -4.61 -25.69
N PRO A 200 -0.79 -5.06 -25.70
CA PRO A 200 -1.45 -5.54 -26.93
C PRO A 200 -1.55 -4.54 -28.07
N GLU A 201 -1.57 -3.23 -27.79
CA GLU A 201 -1.61 -2.17 -28.81
C GLU A 201 -0.19 -1.77 -29.29
N MET A 202 0.86 -2.17 -28.56
CA MET A 202 2.25 -1.89 -28.90
C MET A 202 2.75 -2.84 -30.01
N VAL A 203 3.40 -2.28 -31.03
CA VAL A 203 4.07 -3.03 -32.10
C VAL A 203 5.58 -2.97 -31.90
N LEU A 204 6.24 -4.13 -31.94
CA LEU A 204 7.70 -4.20 -31.82
C LEU A 204 8.37 -3.57 -33.06
N SER A 205 9.37 -2.70 -32.86
CA SER A 205 10.10 -2.13 -34.00
C SER A 205 11.03 -3.18 -34.64
N PRO A 206 11.18 -3.22 -35.98
CA PRO A 206 12.05 -4.20 -36.65
C PRO A 206 13.52 -4.10 -36.21
N GLU A 207 13.95 -2.91 -35.80
CA GLU A 207 15.31 -2.63 -35.31
C GLU A 207 15.54 -3.28 -33.95
N LEU A 208 14.57 -3.18 -33.03
CA LEU A 208 14.62 -3.84 -31.73
C LEU A 208 14.43 -5.36 -31.86
N GLU A 209 13.54 -5.82 -32.74
CA GLU A 209 13.39 -7.24 -33.05
C GLU A 209 14.72 -7.84 -33.54
N ALA A 210 15.44 -7.15 -34.44
CA ALA A 210 16.76 -7.56 -34.90
C ALA A 210 17.82 -7.58 -33.78
N ILE A 211 17.77 -6.62 -32.83
CA ILE A 211 18.67 -6.59 -31.67
C ILE A 211 18.40 -7.75 -30.71
N LEU A 212 17.13 -8.04 -30.41
CA LEU A 212 16.72 -9.19 -29.60
C LEU A 212 17.08 -10.50 -30.32
N TYR A 213 16.88 -10.56 -31.63
CA TYR A 213 17.23 -11.74 -32.43
C TYR A 213 18.73 -12.01 -32.45
N LYS A 214 19.56 -10.96 -32.47
CA LYS A 214 21.03 -11.03 -32.40
C LYS A 214 21.54 -11.56 -31.05
N HIS A 215 20.87 -11.19 -29.96
CA HIS A 215 21.31 -11.45 -28.57
C HIS A 215 20.47 -12.54 -27.89
N GLN A 216 20.36 -13.71 -28.54
CA GLN A 216 19.56 -14.84 -28.04
C GLN A 216 19.93 -15.29 -26.62
N CYS A 217 18.91 -15.51 -25.79
CA CYS A 217 19.05 -16.11 -24.46
C CYS A 217 17.72 -16.73 -23.99
N ASP A 218 17.79 -17.65 -23.02
CA ASP A 218 16.60 -18.13 -22.29
C ASP A 218 16.14 -17.03 -21.31
N CYS A 219 15.38 -16.08 -21.85
CA CYS A 219 15.04 -14.83 -21.20
C CYS A 219 13.53 -14.53 -21.30
N VAL A 220 13.07 -13.68 -20.39
CA VAL A 220 11.84 -12.89 -20.57
C VAL A 220 12.25 -11.44 -20.79
N ALA A 221 11.79 -10.84 -21.88
CA ALA A 221 11.86 -9.40 -22.10
C ALA A 221 10.47 -8.79 -21.84
N TYR A 222 10.41 -7.68 -21.12
CA TYR A 222 9.23 -6.82 -21.05
C TYR A 222 9.55 -5.49 -21.72
N ILE A 223 8.62 -4.97 -22.52
CA ILE A 223 8.79 -3.74 -23.29
C ILE A 223 7.58 -2.83 -23.06
N SER A 224 7.85 -1.55 -22.81
CA SER A 224 6.85 -0.50 -22.66
C SER A 224 7.36 0.83 -23.24
N ASP A 225 6.52 1.50 -24.02
CA ASP A 225 6.79 2.85 -24.52
C ASP A 225 6.19 3.91 -23.58
N GLU A 226 7.02 4.85 -23.16
CA GLU A 226 6.64 6.10 -22.48
C GLU A 226 6.79 7.28 -23.47
N PRO A 227 6.18 8.45 -23.23
CA PRO A 227 6.18 9.56 -24.20
C PRO A 227 7.57 10.08 -24.64
N ASP A 228 8.58 9.95 -23.76
CA ASP A 228 9.94 10.48 -23.97
C ASP A 228 10.99 9.37 -24.21
N TYR A 229 10.69 8.10 -23.91
CA TYR A 229 11.62 6.97 -23.97
C TYR A 229 10.88 5.63 -23.97
N SER A 230 11.54 4.56 -24.41
CA SER A 230 11.09 3.19 -24.24
C SER A 230 11.89 2.49 -23.15
N GLU A 231 11.25 1.61 -22.38
CA GLU A 231 11.91 0.72 -21.42
C GLU A 231 11.92 -0.73 -21.93
N LEU A 232 13.10 -1.35 -21.91
CA LEU A 232 13.32 -2.77 -22.15
C LEU A 232 13.88 -3.41 -20.88
N SER A 233 13.05 -4.21 -20.21
CA SER A 233 13.43 -5.00 -19.04
C SER A 233 13.72 -6.45 -19.44
N ILE A 234 14.96 -6.93 -19.33
CA ILE A 234 15.31 -8.33 -19.62
C ILE A 234 15.64 -9.08 -18.33
N LEU A 235 14.97 -10.22 -18.11
CA LEU A 235 15.23 -11.19 -17.06
C LEU A 235 15.81 -12.46 -17.70
N ASN A 236 17.03 -12.85 -17.29
CA ASN A 236 17.59 -14.16 -17.63
C ASN A 236 16.98 -15.23 -16.71
N LYS A 237 16.35 -16.26 -17.30
CA LYS A 237 15.61 -17.28 -16.54
C LYS A 237 16.54 -18.17 -15.70
N ALA A 238 17.72 -18.48 -16.21
CA ALA A 238 18.70 -19.33 -15.56
C ALA A 238 19.44 -18.63 -14.40
N THR A 239 19.98 -17.42 -14.63
CA THR A 239 20.74 -16.68 -13.60
C THR A 239 19.85 -15.95 -12.60
N ARG A 240 18.56 -15.74 -12.95
CA ARG A 240 17.59 -14.92 -12.21
C ARG A 240 18.01 -13.46 -12.04
N GLN A 241 19.01 -13.00 -12.81
CA GLN A 241 19.40 -11.59 -12.89
C GLN A 241 18.56 -10.86 -13.94
N SER A 242 18.36 -9.56 -13.74
CA SER A 242 17.67 -8.69 -14.70
C SER A 242 18.42 -7.38 -14.94
N VAL A 243 18.14 -6.77 -16.09
CA VAL A 243 18.59 -5.43 -16.47
C VAL A 243 17.39 -4.64 -17.01
N ASN A 244 17.31 -3.35 -16.69
CA ASN A 244 16.34 -2.42 -17.24
C ASN A 244 17.12 -1.40 -18.08
N ILE A 245 16.80 -1.31 -19.36
CA ILE A 245 17.48 -0.52 -20.37
C ILE A 245 16.50 0.53 -20.88
N PHE A 246 16.86 1.79 -20.74
CA PHE A 246 16.05 2.93 -21.21
C PHE A 246 16.68 3.48 -22.49
N TYR A 247 15.90 3.59 -23.56
CA TYR A 247 16.39 4.02 -24.86
C TYR A 247 15.37 4.90 -25.57
N THR A 248 15.86 5.73 -26.49
CA THR A 248 15.04 6.39 -27.51
C THR A 248 15.33 5.73 -28.87
N ALA A 249 14.53 6.03 -29.89
CA ALA A 249 14.73 5.48 -31.24
C ALA A 249 16.15 5.74 -31.82
N THR A 250 16.86 6.78 -31.36
CA THR A 250 18.24 7.09 -31.81
C THR A 250 19.33 6.42 -30.96
N GLN A 251 18.98 5.67 -29.92
CA GLN A 251 19.90 5.08 -28.93
C GLN A 251 19.87 3.53 -28.92
N LEU A 252 19.25 2.91 -29.91
CA LEU A 252 19.14 1.45 -30.02
C LEU A 252 20.50 0.72 -30.06
N ASP A 253 21.55 1.34 -30.61
CA ASP A 253 22.92 0.80 -30.56
C ASP A 253 23.47 0.70 -29.13
N GLN A 254 23.17 1.70 -28.28
CA GLN A 254 23.54 1.67 -26.87
C GLN A 254 22.76 0.58 -26.13
N ALA A 255 21.46 0.46 -26.38
CA ALA A 255 20.65 -0.63 -25.83
C ALA A 255 21.21 -2.00 -26.23
N SER A 256 21.60 -2.19 -27.49
CA SER A 256 22.24 -3.42 -27.98
C SER A 256 23.55 -3.73 -27.25
N ALA A 257 24.35 -2.71 -26.89
CA ALA A 257 25.57 -2.90 -26.11
C ALA A 257 25.29 -3.25 -24.63
N GLU A 258 24.27 -2.66 -24.02
CA GLU A 258 23.88 -2.97 -22.65
C GLU A 258 23.32 -4.40 -22.50
N ILE A 259 22.57 -4.89 -23.50
CA ILE A 259 22.14 -6.30 -23.56
C ILE A 259 23.36 -7.22 -23.63
N ALA A 260 24.34 -6.93 -24.49
CA ALA A 260 25.55 -7.75 -24.61
C ALA A 260 26.31 -7.84 -23.27
N LEU A 261 26.53 -6.70 -22.60
CA LEU A 261 27.20 -6.64 -21.29
C LEU A 261 26.41 -7.38 -20.19
N PHE A 262 25.08 -7.37 -20.24
CA PHE A 262 24.23 -8.14 -19.33
C PHE A 262 24.40 -9.66 -19.55
N LEU A 263 24.39 -10.11 -20.81
CA LEU A 263 24.56 -11.53 -21.14
C LEU A 263 25.96 -12.05 -20.81
N GLU A 264 27.01 -11.28 -21.06
CA GLU A 264 28.39 -11.62 -20.66
C GLU A 264 28.50 -11.79 -19.13
N ARG A 265 27.93 -10.86 -18.35
CA ARG A 265 27.93 -10.94 -16.88
C ARG A 265 27.13 -12.12 -16.34
N GLY A 266 26.10 -12.57 -17.06
CA GLY A 266 25.30 -13.74 -16.71
C GLY A 266 25.95 -15.09 -17.03
N GLN A 267 27.11 -15.11 -17.71
CA GLN A 267 27.85 -16.35 -18.01
C GLN A 267 28.94 -16.67 -16.97
N LEU A 268 29.17 -15.78 -16.00
CA LEU A 268 30.19 -15.87 -14.94
C LEU A 268 29.60 -16.36 -13.60
#